data_AF-W7W7H1-F1
#
_entry.id   AF-W7W7H1-F1
#
_cell.length_a   1.000
_cell.length_b   1.000
_cell.length_c   1.000
_cell.angle_alpha   90.00
_cell.angle_beta   90.00
_cell.angle_gamma   90.00
#
_symmetry.space_group_name_H-M   'P 1'
#
loop_
_entity.id
_entity.type
_entity.pdbx_description
1 polymer ?
#
loop_
_entity_poly.entity_id
_entity_poly.type
_entity_poly.pdbx_seq_one_letter_code
_entity_poly.pdbx_strand_id
1 'polypeptide(L)'
;MRLAADRDRIARQYASDYADLFDTGLAALRRPAAASPRLDAAAVQALFLACLGRWPDSHIVRKFGADVAQAVTDEAAPWLRRAEGGERVGDDPAFAAWDEDLKARGLNPGTSADLTVTTLFIAGALGVADLSTFP
;
A
#
# COMPACT_ATOMS: atom_id res chain seq x y z
N MET A 1 2.44 8.06 20.09
CA MET A 1 1.38 7.08 19.79
C MET A 1 1.75 5.62 20.15
N ARG A 2 2.64 5.38 21.13
CA ARG A 2 3.16 4.02 21.42
C ARG A 2 2.10 3.04 21.95
N LEU A 3 1.12 3.51 22.72
CA LEU A 3 0.09 2.68 23.36
C LEU A 3 -0.88 1.98 22.40
N ALA A 4 -0.89 2.34 21.11
CA ALA A 4 -1.74 1.73 20.09
C ALA A 4 -0.94 1.09 18.94
N ALA A 5 0.39 1.07 19.04
CA ALA A 5 1.28 0.65 17.95
C ALA A 5 1.15 -0.84 17.56
N ASP A 6 0.56 -1.65 18.43
CA ASP A 6 0.27 -3.07 18.24
C ASP A 6 -0.96 -3.31 17.36
N ARG A 7 -1.96 -2.42 17.41
CA ARG A 7 -3.27 -2.59 16.74
C ARG A 7 -3.59 -1.54 15.69
N ASP A 8 -2.81 -0.46 15.62
CA ASP A 8 -2.97 0.63 14.65
C ASP A 8 -1.64 0.87 13.94
N ARG A 9 -1.63 0.68 12.62
CA ARG A 9 -0.38 0.76 11.84
C ARG A 9 0.08 2.20 11.64
N ILE A 10 -0.82 3.18 11.69
CA ILE A 10 -0.46 4.61 11.71
C ILE A 10 0.25 4.92 13.02
N ALA A 11 -0.33 4.51 14.15
CA ALA A 11 0.30 4.65 15.46
C ALA A 11 1.68 3.97 15.51
N ARG A 12 1.82 2.80 14.86
CA ARG A 12 3.10 2.10 14.70
C ARG A 12 4.13 2.94 13.96
N GLN A 13 3.77 3.62 12.87
CA GLN A 13 4.70 4.50 12.16
C GLN A 13 5.26 5.59 13.08
N TYR A 14 4.39 6.29 13.83
CA TYR A 14 4.83 7.29 14.80
C TYR A 14 5.65 6.72 15.97
N ALA A 15 5.45 5.44 16.31
CA ALA A 15 6.17 4.78 17.40
C ALA A 15 7.54 4.22 16.98
N SER A 16 7.76 4.02 15.69
CA SER A 16 8.92 3.36 15.10
C SER A 16 9.64 4.23 14.06
N ASP A 17 9.46 5.55 14.14
CA ASP A 17 10.09 6.52 13.24
C ASP A 17 9.90 6.18 11.75
N TYR A 18 8.69 5.71 11.41
CA TYR A 18 8.26 5.33 10.06
C TYR A 18 9.08 4.19 9.41
N ALA A 19 9.72 3.33 10.21
CA ALA A 19 10.59 2.26 9.73
C ALA A 19 9.95 1.40 8.61
N ASP A 20 8.66 1.04 8.72
CA ASP A 20 7.98 0.25 7.68
C ASP A 20 7.95 0.98 6.32
N LEU A 21 7.80 2.30 6.32
CA LEU A 21 7.74 3.09 5.08
C LEU A 21 9.12 3.21 4.43
N PHE A 22 10.18 3.36 5.23
CA PHE A 22 11.55 3.36 4.72
C PHE A 22 11.98 2.00 4.20
N ASP A 23 11.68 0.92 4.94
CA ASP A 23 12.15 -0.42 4.63
C ASP A 23 11.30 -1.10 3.54
N THR A 24 9.98 -0.98 3.63
CA THR A 24 9.04 -1.69 2.73
C THR A 24 8.45 -0.73 1.71
N GLY A 25 7.99 0.45 2.13
CA GLY A 25 7.36 1.42 1.24
C GLY A 25 8.31 1.88 0.12
N LEU A 26 9.46 2.45 0.49
CA LEU A 26 10.46 2.89 -0.50
C LEU A 26 11.03 1.72 -1.30
N ALA A 27 11.14 0.52 -0.71
CA ALA A 27 11.56 -0.67 -1.43
C ALA A 27 10.56 -1.08 -2.53
N ALA A 28 9.25 -0.93 -2.30
CA ALA A 28 8.22 -1.19 -3.31
C ALA A 28 8.26 -0.19 -4.48
N LEU A 29 8.82 0.99 -4.26
CA LEU A 29 9.06 1.98 -5.31
C LEU A 29 10.37 1.79 -6.07
N ARG A 30 11.26 0.88 -5.64
CA ARG A 30 12.53 0.64 -6.34
C ARG A 30 12.25 0.10 -7.74
N ARG A 31 12.81 0.79 -8.73
CA ARG A 31 12.77 0.40 -10.14
C ARG A 31 14.19 0.07 -10.62
N PRO A 32 14.33 -0.71 -11.71
CA PRO A 32 15.61 -0.87 -12.37
C PRO A 32 16.22 0.51 -12.70
N ALA A 33 17.54 0.66 -12.59
CA ALA A 33 18.22 1.96 -12.79
C ALA A 33 17.99 2.59 -14.18
N ALA A 34 17.59 1.79 -15.17
CA ALA A 34 17.25 2.24 -16.51
C ALA A 34 15.79 2.73 -16.65
N ALA A 35 14.96 2.55 -15.63
CA ALA A 35 13.58 3.02 -15.62
C ALA A 35 13.54 4.53 -15.37
N SER A 36 12.52 5.18 -15.95
CA SER A 36 12.22 6.59 -15.65
C SER A 36 11.98 6.77 -14.14
N PRO A 37 12.49 7.85 -13.51
CA PRO A 37 12.18 8.18 -12.13
C PRO A 37 10.73 8.67 -11.94
N ARG A 38 9.99 8.88 -13.04
CA ARG A 38 8.58 9.28 -13.00
C ARG A 38 7.72 8.15 -12.46
N LEU A 39 6.96 8.45 -11.42
CA LEU A 39 5.94 7.54 -10.91
C LEU A 39 4.74 7.50 -11.86
N ASP A 40 4.25 6.28 -12.10
CA ASP A 40 3.02 6.01 -12.82
C ASP A 40 2.00 5.30 -11.90
N ALA A 41 0.78 5.12 -12.41
CA ALA A 41 -0.30 4.49 -11.66
C ALA A 41 0.05 3.05 -11.22
N ALA A 42 0.76 2.29 -12.06
CA ALA A 42 1.16 0.92 -11.74
C ALA A 42 2.13 0.88 -10.55
N ALA A 43 3.03 1.86 -10.43
CA ALA A 43 3.91 1.96 -9.28
C ALA A 43 3.19 2.33 -7.98
N VAL A 44 2.20 3.23 -8.05
CA VAL A 44 1.36 3.55 -6.89
C VAL A 44 0.51 2.35 -6.48
N GLN A 45 -0.06 1.61 -7.43
CA GLN A 45 -0.81 0.38 -7.16
C GLN A 45 0.06 -0.70 -6.51
N ALA A 46 1.28 -0.91 -7.02
CA ALA A 46 2.21 -1.87 -6.43
C ALA A 46 2.59 -1.50 -4.99
N LEU A 47 2.81 -0.22 -4.71
CA LEU A 47 3.06 0.28 -3.36
C LEU A 47 1.86 0.04 -2.43
N PHE A 48 0.65 0.37 -2.90
CA PHE A 48 -0.58 0.10 -2.14
C PHE A 48 -0.74 -1.39 -1.79
N LEU A 49 -0.52 -2.26 -2.78
CA LEU A 49 -0.55 -3.71 -2.58
C LEU A 49 0.56 -4.20 -1.65
N ALA A 50 1.74 -3.56 -1.66
CA ALA A 50 2.82 -3.89 -0.74
C ALA A 50 2.44 -3.57 0.71
N CYS A 51 1.65 -2.52 0.96
CA CYS A 51 1.07 -2.27 2.27
C CYS A 51 -0.03 -3.29 2.61
N LEU A 52 -1.04 -3.42 1.75
CA LEU A 52 -2.25 -4.20 2.04
C LEU A 52 -2.00 -5.72 2.09
N GLY A 53 -1.16 -6.24 1.20
CA GLY A 53 -0.83 -7.65 1.10
C GLY A 53 0.19 -8.13 2.15
N ARG A 54 0.74 -7.24 2.98
CA ARG A 54 1.71 -7.58 4.04
C ARG A 54 1.17 -7.36 5.45
N TRP A 55 0.22 -6.45 5.62
CA TRP A 55 -0.30 -6.10 6.94
C TRP A 55 -1.82 -5.93 6.93
N PRO A 56 -2.52 -6.50 7.94
CA PRO A 56 -3.93 -6.21 8.15
C PRO A 56 -4.17 -4.70 8.28
N ASP A 57 -5.12 -4.20 7.51
CA ASP A 57 -5.44 -2.77 7.47
C ASP A 57 -6.16 -2.33 8.75
N SER A 58 -5.55 -1.44 9.53
CA SER A 58 -6.13 -1.02 10.83
C SER A 58 -7.45 -0.23 10.70
N HIS A 59 -7.76 0.37 9.55
CA HIS A 59 -9.07 0.96 9.30
C HIS A 59 -10.14 -0.13 9.19
N ILE A 60 -9.84 -1.23 8.48
CA ILE A 60 -10.71 -2.40 8.40
C ILE A 60 -10.82 -3.07 9.78
N VAL A 61 -9.70 -3.28 10.49
CA VAL A 61 -9.71 -3.86 11.85
C VAL A 61 -10.67 -3.12 12.77
N ARG A 62 -10.63 -1.78 12.77
CA ARG A 62 -11.48 -0.94 13.63
C ARG A 62 -12.97 -1.07 13.31
N LYS A 63 -13.32 -1.29 12.04
CA LYS A 63 -14.72 -1.32 11.58
C LYS A 63 -15.31 -2.73 11.50
N PHE A 64 -14.49 -3.74 11.22
CA PHE A 64 -14.93 -5.10 10.89
C PHE A 64 -14.17 -6.21 11.62
N GLY A 65 -13.13 -5.88 12.40
CA GLY A 65 -12.35 -6.85 13.16
C GLY A 65 -11.13 -7.39 12.42
N ALA A 66 -10.25 -8.07 13.16
CA ALA A 66 -8.96 -8.55 12.68
C ALA A 66 -9.09 -9.64 11.60
N ASP A 67 -10.03 -10.56 11.75
CA ASP A 67 -10.21 -11.67 10.81
C ASP A 67 -10.60 -11.17 9.41
N VAL A 68 -11.49 -10.18 9.34
CA VAL A 68 -11.88 -9.55 8.06
C VAL A 68 -10.71 -8.81 7.44
N ALA A 69 -9.93 -8.08 8.25
CA ALA A 69 -8.73 -7.39 7.75
C ALA A 69 -7.69 -8.38 7.23
N GLN A 70 -7.48 -9.51 7.92
CA GLN A 70 -6.56 -10.57 7.48
C GLN A 70 -7.04 -11.21 6.19
N ALA A 71 -8.34 -11.48 6.04
CA ALA A 71 -8.89 -12.01 4.79
C ALA A 71 -8.62 -11.07 3.61
N VAL A 72 -8.80 -9.76 3.77
CA VAL A 72 -8.47 -8.78 2.72
C VAL A 72 -6.96 -8.75 2.40
N THR A 73 -6.11 -8.88 3.42
CA THR A 73 -4.66 -9.02 3.21
C THR A 73 -4.32 -10.27 2.40
N ASP A 74 -4.96 -11.40 2.69
CA ASP A 74 -4.74 -12.67 1.99
C ASP A 74 -5.27 -12.61 0.55
N GLU A 75 -6.42 -11.95 0.32
CA GLU A 75 -6.96 -11.65 -1.01
C GLU A 75 -6.04 -10.73 -1.83
N ALA A 76 -5.35 -9.79 -1.18
CA ALA A 76 -4.40 -8.86 -1.81
C ALA A 76 -3.04 -9.51 -2.16
N ALA A 77 -2.62 -10.54 -1.40
CA ALA A 77 -1.33 -11.21 -1.59
C ALA A 77 -1.05 -11.73 -3.01
N PRO A 78 -1.99 -12.38 -3.74
CA PRO A 78 -1.75 -12.76 -5.15
C PRO A 78 -1.55 -11.55 -6.08
N TRP A 79 -2.28 -10.46 -5.87
CA TRP A 79 -2.10 -9.22 -6.64
C TRP A 79 -0.73 -8.60 -6.39
N LEU A 80 -0.30 -8.58 -5.13
CA LEU A 80 1.04 -8.13 -4.74
C LEU A 80 2.12 -8.93 -5.47
N ARG A 81 2.04 -10.28 -5.48
CA ARG A 81 3.05 -11.11 -6.16
C ARG A 81 3.14 -10.83 -7.65
N ARG A 82 2.00 -10.60 -8.33
CA ARG A 82 1.95 -10.23 -9.75
C ARG A 82 2.60 -8.86 -10.00
N ALA A 83 2.27 -7.88 -9.16
CA ALA A 83 2.86 -6.54 -9.22
C ALA A 83 4.38 -6.56 -8.96
N GLU A 84 4.85 -7.36 -7.99
CA GLU A 84 6.29 -7.59 -7.72
C GLU A 84 6.97 -8.30 -8.90
N GLY A 85 6.24 -9.14 -9.65
CA GLY A 85 6.68 -9.73 -10.91
C GLY A 85 6.74 -8.77 -12.10
N GLY A 86 6.34 -7.50 -11.91
CA GLY A 86 6.35 -6.46 -12.94
C GLY A 86 5.05 -6.35 -13.75
N GLU A 87 4.01 -7.11 -13.40
CA GLU A 87 2.71 -6.98 -14.05
C GLU A 87 2.02 -5.67 -13.68
N ARG A 88 1.38 -5.03 -14.67
CA ARG A 88 0.48 -3.89 -14.46
C ARG A 88 -0.90 -4.41 -14.08
N VAL A 89 -1.06 -4.83 -12.83
CA VAL A 89 -2.31 -5.46 -12.35
C VAL A 89 -3.56 -4.60 -12.56
N GLY A 90 -3.43 -3.27 -12.61
CA GLY A 90 -4.52 -2.35 -12.92
C GLY A 90 -5.12 -2.50 -14.33
N ASP A 91 -4.41 -3.14 -15.26
CA ASP A 91 -4.89 -3.39 -16.62
C ASP A 91 -5.74 -4.70 -16.69
N ASP A 92 -5.77 -5.49 -15.60
CA ASP A 92 -6.55 -6.73 -15.50
C ASP A 92 -7.99 -6.44 -15.02
N PRO A 93 -9.03 -6.78 -15.80
CA PRO A 93 -10.43 -6.60 -15.37
C PRO A 93 -10.78 -7.31 -14.06
N ALA A 94 -10.10 -8.41 -13.73
CA ALA A 94 -10.32 -9.11 -12.46
C ALA A 94 -9.81 -8.30 -11.26
N PHE A 95 -8.81 -7.43 -11.44
CA PHE A 95 -8.36 -6.51 -10.40
C PHE A 95 -9.43 -5.45 -10.11
N ALA A 96 -10.02 -4.88 -11.16
CA ALA A 96 -11.13 -3.93 -11.02
C ALA A 96 -12.35 -4.59 -10.35
N ALA A 97 -12.70 -5.82 -10.73
CA ALA A 97 -13.79 -6.56 -10.11
C ALA A 97 -13.54 -6.83 -8.61
N TRP A 98 -12.30 -7.12 -8.22
CA TRP A 98 -11.93 -7.29 -6.81
C TRP A 98 -12.06 -5.98 -6.02
N ASP A 99 -11.61 -4.85 -6.56
CA ASP A 99 -11.77 -3.53 -5.95
C ASP A 99 -13.26 -3.14 -5.80
N GLU A 100 -14.09 -3.44 -6.81
CA GLU A 100 -15.54 -3.25 -6.75
C GLU A 100 -16.21 -4.12 -5.69
N ASP A 101 -15.77 -5.38 -5.55
CA ASP A 101 -16.27 -6.28 -4.52
C ASP A 101 -15.92 -5.80 -3.10
N LEU A 102 -14.70 -5.29 -2.87
CA LEU A 102 -14.34 -4.66 -1.59
C LEU A 102 -15.28 -3.50 -1.26
N LYS A 103 -15.56 -2.64 -2.25
CA LYS A 103 -16.50 -1.52 -2.11
C LYS A 103 -17.92 -2.00 -1.80
N ALA A 104 -18.39 -3.03 -2.49
CA ALA A 104 -19.71 -3.62 -2.27
C ALA A 104 -19.85 -4.23 -0.86
N ARG A 105 -18.78 -4.86 -0.36
CA ARG A 105 -18.67 -5.34 1.04
C ARG A 105 -18.46 -4.21 2.06
N GLY A 106 -18.25 -2.97 1.62
CA GLY A 106 -17.98 -1.82 2.48
C GLY A 106 -16.62 -1.84 3.17
N LEU A 107 -15.70 -2.67 2.66
CA LEU A 107 -14.34 -2.87 3.15
C LEU A 107 -13.42 -1.83 2.50
N ASN A 108 -12.97 -0.87 3.29
CA ASN A 108 -12.08 0.19 2.83
C ASN A 108 -10.70 0.01 3.45
N PRO A 109 -9.66 -0.37 2.68
CA PRO A 109 -8.27 -0.44 3.13
C PRO A 109 -7.64 0.96 3.31
N GLY A 110 -8.25 1.77 4.17
CA GLY A 110 -7.90 3.17 4.36
C GLY A 110 -6.52 3.38 4.94
N THR A 111 -6.08 2.55 5.88
CA THR A 111 -4.73 2.69 6.43
C THR A 111 -3.67 2.42 5.37
N SER A 112 -3.87 1.42 4.51
CA SER A 112 -2.95 1.09 3.41
C SER A 112 -2.84 2.23 2.41
N ALA A 113 -3.95 2.94 2.13
CA ALA A 113 -3.94 4.17 1.35
C ALA A 113 -3.15 5.29 2.03
N ASP A 114 -3.33 5.52 3.34
CA ASP A 114 -2.58 6.52 4.11
C ASP A 114 -1.06 6.25 4.08
N LEU A 115 -0.65 4.99 4.26
CA LEU A 115 0.76 4.58 4.20
C LEU A 115 1.34 4.75 2.78
N THR A 116 0.53 4.51 1.75
CA THR A 116 0.91 4.72 0.35
C THR A 116 1.23 6.20 0.12
N VAL A 117 0.32 7.10 0.47
CA VAL A 117 0.51 8.55 0.30
C VAL A 117 1.69 9.05 1.13
N THR A 118 1.83 8.56 2.37
CA THR A 118 2.96 8.93 3.24
C THR A 118 4.29 8.49 2.64
N THR A 119 4.36 7.28 2.07
CA THR A 119 5.57 6.79 1.38
C THR A 119 5.88 7.62 0.14
N LEU A 120 4.88 7.97 -0.67
CA LEU A 120 5.07 8.83 -1.83
C LEU A 120 5.62 10.20 -1.41
N PHE A 121 5.08 10.80 -0.35
CA PHE A 121 5.59 12.04 0.21
C PHE A 121 7.07 11.94 0.63
N ILE A 122 7.44 10.87 1.36
CA ILE A 122 8.84 10.61 1.74
C ILE A 122 9.72 10.46 0.50
N ALA A 123 9.28 9.70 -0.51
CA ALA A 123 10.03 9.49 -1.74
C ALA A 123 10.27 10.81 -2.50
N GLY A 124 9.25 11.66 -2.60
CA GLY A 124 9.37 12.99 -3.22
C GLY A 124 10.30 13.92 -2.42
N ALA A 125 10.15 13.96 -1.09
CA ALA A 125 10.99 14.78 -0.22
C ALA A 125 12.48 14.39 -0.27
N LEU A 126 12.76 13.10 -0.49
CA LEU A 126 14.12 12.58 -0.64
C LEU A 126 14.65 12.62 -2.08
N GLY A 127 13.84 13.02 -3.07
CA GLY A 127 14.20 12.99 -4.49
C GLY A 127 14.36 11.57 -5.05
N VAL A 128 13.79 10.56 -4.39
CA VAL A 128 13.80 9.15 -4.84
C VAL A 128 12.81 8.92 -5.97
N ALA A 129 11.74 9.71 -6.03
CA ALA A 129 10.75 9.62 -7.09
C ALA A 129 10.24 11.01 -7.52
N ASP A 130 10.00 11.16 -8.82
CA ASP A 130 9.40 12.35 -9.39
C ASP A 130 7.87 12.23 -9.34
N LEU A 131 7.24 13.07 -8.50
CA LEU A 131 5.80 13.14 -8.29
C LEU A 131 5.08 14.11 -9.24
N SER A 132 5.81 14.82 -10.12
CA SER A 132 5.22 15.83 -11.01
C SER A 132 4.18 15.29 -12.00
N THR A 133 4.05 13.97 -12.12
CA THR A 133 3.00 13.30 -12.88
C THR A 133 1.64 13.24 -12.18
N PHE A 134 1.57 13.55 -10.89
CA PHE A 134 0.32 13.63 -10.13
C PHE A 134 -0.02 15.10 -9.85
N PRO A 135 -1.28 15.52 -10.02
CA PRO A 135 -1.71 16.92 -9.87
C PRO A 135 -1.57 17.46 -8.45
#